data_AF-A0A165PL28-F1
#
_entry.id   AF-A0A165PL28-F1
#
_cell.length_a   1.000
_cell.length_b   1.000
_cell.length_c   1.000
_cell.angle_alpha   90.00
_cell.angle_beta   90.00
_cell.angle_gamma   90.00
#
_symmetry.space_group_name_H-M   'P 1'
#
loop_
_entity.id
_entity.type
_entity.pdbx_description
1 polymer ?
#
loop_
_entity_poly.entity_id
_entity_poly.type
_entity_poly.pdbx_seq_one_letter_code
_entity_poly.pdbx_strand_id
1 'polypeptide(L)'
;MAVDRGRKGKAKHNKHQSRPENAGTSTGNRQANNKLAKRHRSASRDSHRHSKAVSPVPSASATATEDEGVEQSAYTGPIATAEYARLRAENEALKKQVHSMKKVEKKQSKAIEEAKQELTAAHKSKKEQVQQIEKLKTKSRKSEELLSSIEAHVQCQICLEYLLKPFVLSSCGHVYCQECLQNWFKTAPPSEDDMYDDDDPDYLLYRSKSCPSCRASVRARPIPLFLVKAIASTVAKSKLPPSQANRASPPPEGDPWAGIFPTKEELEDSDMFDDAEDDEEDEDEDDEESDDGFDAGDMWAALPGYGTDGDDDPYEGDYVSPRWAPPTVYIDPEDYDIADADDDAFNLIRRGATLGMIDMYGMQYSHDHGITAILDGGNTVYLGWNITLHENDYLGELYMAWVQSDITDRPDRWRIVHNYRTQTWEAWRLVPEDEVEQYDTSDTEAWIGSDDED
;
A
#
# COMPACT_ATOMS: atom_id res chain seq x y z
N MET A 1 1.98 -31.79 42.92
CA MET A 1 2.55 -30.67 42.15
C MET A 1 1.91 -29.39 42.65
N ALA A 2 2.67 -28.55 43.33
CA ALA A 2 2.20 -27.33 43.97
C ALA A 2 2.11 -26.21 42.94
N VAL A 3 0.93 -25.58 42.82
CA VAL A 3 0.70 -24.48 41.88
C VAL A 3 0.54 -23.20 42.69
N ASP A 4 1.50 -22.31 42.48
CA ASP A 4 1.73 -21.06 43.20
C ASP A 4 0.64 -20.02 42.87
N ARG A 5 0.15 -19.31 43.90
CA ARG A 5 -0.94 -18.32 43.83
C ARG A 5 -0.34 -16.92 43.80
N GLY A 6 -0.22 -16.34 42.61
CA GLY A 6 0.27 -14.98 42.36
C GLY A 6 -0.77 -13.87 42.55
N ARG A 7 -0.68 -13.17 43.69
CA ARG A 7 -0.99 -11.76 44.02
C ARG A 7 -1.90 -10.91 43.12
N LYS A 8 -2.99 -10.42 43.74
CA LYS A 8 -3.82 -9.26 43.36
C LYS A 8 -3.09 -7.92 43.59
N GLY A 9 -2.99 -7.09 42.55
CA GLY A 9 -2.60 -5.69 42.63
C GLY A 9 -3.80 -4.77 42.88
N LYS A 10 -3.71 -3.90 43.90
CA LYS A 10 -4.73 -2.89 44.25
C LYS A 10 -4.60 -1.67 43.34
N ALA A 11 -5.65 -1.34 42.59
CA ALA A 11 -5.76 -0.07 41.88
C ALA A 11 -6.19 1.04 42.86
N LYS A 12 -5.38 2.11 42.96
CA LYS A 12 -5.74 3.33 43.69
C LYS A 12 -6.45 4.29 42.74
N HIS A 13 -7.68 4.61 43.11
CA HIS A 13 -8.54 5.64 42.53
C HIS A 13 -7.88 7.02 42.72
N ASN A 14 -7.57 7.73 41.63
CA ASN A 14 -7.16 9.14 41.69
C ASN A 14 -8.26 10.01 41.08
N LYS A 15 -8.86 10.85 41.92
CA LYS A 15 -9.91 11.83 41.57
C LYS A 15 -9.26 12.99 40.82
N HIS A 16 -9.54 13.15 39.53
CA HIS A 16 -9.31 14.41 38.84
C HIS A 16 -10.49 15.35 39.09
N GLN A 17 -10.18 16.49 39.72
CA GLN A 17 -11.08 17.62 39.90
C GLN A 17 -11.31 18.34 38.57
N SER A 18 -12.58 18.55 38.25
CA SER A 18 -13.13 19.49 37.29
C SER A 18 -12.83 20.94 37.68
N ARG A 19 -12.39 21.76 36.72
CA ARG A 19 -12.52 23.24 36.73
C ARG A 19 -12.91 23.72 35.34
N PRO A 20 -13.56 24.89 35.23
CA PRO A 20 -14.72 25.04 34.36
C PRO A 20 -14.41 25.82 33.09
N GLU A 21 -15.37 25.65 32.19
CA GLU A 21 -15.69 26.45 31.03
C GLU A 21 -15.59 27.96 31.31
N ASN A 22 -15.05 28.70 30.35
CA ASN A 22 -15.31 30.13 30.24
C ASN A 22 -15.75 30.43 28.81
N ALA A 23 -17.00 30.87 28.70
CA ALA A 23 -17.66 31.20 27.46
C ALA A 23 -17.41 32.67 27.09
N GLY A 24 -17.29 32.90 25.78
CA GLY A 24 -17.83 34.08 25.10
C GLY A 24 -16.96 35.32 25.03
N THR A 25 -16.52 35.66 23.81
CA THR A 25 -17.07 36.84 23.10
C THR A 25 -16.60 36.87 21.64
N SER A 26 -17.58 37.06 20.75
CA SER A 26 -17.37 37.43 19.36
C SER A 26 -17.03 38.92 19.25
N THR A 27 -16.25 39.30 18.23
CA THR A 27 -16.45 40.50 17.40
C THR A 27 -15.46 40.53 16.25
N GLY A 28 -16.00 40.44 15.03
CA GLY A 28 -15.75 41.35 13.89
C GLY A 28 -14.33 41.80 13.51
N ASN A 29 -13.96 41.41 12.29
CA ASN A 29 -13.64 42.30 11.17
C ASN A 29 -12.44 43.27 11.27
N ARG A 30 -11.41 43.05 10.43
CA ARG A 30 -11.05 43.95 9.29
C ARG A 30 -9.71 43.55 8.66
N GLN A 31 -9.76 43.32 7.36
CA GLN A 31 -8.62 43.44 6.45
C GLN A 31 -8.17 44.91 6.41
N ALA A 32 -6.87 45.15 6.54
CA ALA A 32 -6.22 46.33 5.98
C ALA A 32 -4.72 46.04 5.76
N ASN A 33 -4.31 46.15 4.51
CA ASN A 33 -2.93 46.29 4.07
C ASN A 33 -2.21 47.38 4.87
N ASN A 34 -0.94 47.15 5.20
CA ASN A 34 0.10 48.17 4.98
C ASN A 34 1.50 47.55 4.96
N LYS A 35 2.15 47.71 3.80
CA LYS A 35 3.61 47.71 3.67
C LYS A 35 4.15 48.93 4.41
N LEU A 36 5.18 48.76 5.25
CA LEU A 36 6.29 49.72 5.32
C LEU A 36 7.50 49.16 6.06
N ALA A 37 8.63 49.67 5.61
CA ALA A 37 9.96 49.13 5.73
C ALA A 37 10.66 49.37 7.07
N LYS A 38 11.82 48.69 7.19
CA LYS A 38 12.99 49.01 8.02
C LYS A 38 12.79 48.95 9.54
N ARG A 39 13.50 48.02 10.18
CA ARG A 39 14.65 48.39 11.05
C ARG A 39 15.44 47.17 11.55
N HIS A 40 16.75 47.22 11.27
CA HIS A 40 17.87 46.71 12.05
C HIS A 40 17.82 45.28 12.61
N ARG A 41 18.37 44.34 11.82
CA ARG A 41 19.07 43.17 12.36
C ARG A 41 20.39 43.64 12.99
N SER A 42 20.44 43.66 14.31
CA SER A 42 21.68 43.78 15.05
C SER A 42 22.44 42.45 14.94
N ALA A 43 23.47 42.46 14.12
CA ALA A 43 24.58 41.51 14.24
C ALA A 43 25.25 41.70 15.61
N SER A 44 25.42 40.62 16.37
CA SER A 44 26.44 40.57 17.40
C SER A 44 27.40 39.46 17.01
N ARG A 45 28.50 39.88 16.39
CA ARG A 45 29.63 39.05 15.98
C ARG A 45 30.35 38.55 17.21
N ASP A 46 30.52 37.24 17.29
CA ASP A 46 31.68 36.62 17.91
C ASP A 46 32.95 37.36 17.48
N SER A 47 33.61 37.95 18.46
CA SER A 47 34.88 38.64 18.32
C SER A 47 35.77 38.13 19.45
N HIS A 48 36.47 37.02 19.20
CA HIS A 48 37.68 36.69 19.92
C HIS A 48 38.65 37.88 19.81
N ARG A 49 38.83 38.60 20.92
CA ARG A 49 39.96 39.52 21.10
C ARG A 49 40.68 39.18 22.39
N HIS A 50 41.84 38.55 22.21
CA HIS A 50 42.98 38.66 23.11
C HIS A 50 43.18 40.12 23.54
N SER A 51 43.05 40.38 24.84
CA SER A 51 43.53 41.60 25.50
C SER A 51 44.20 41.14 26.80
N LYS A 52 45.50 40.85 26.74
CA LYS A 52 46.56 41.63 27.41
C LYS A 52 46.27 41.89 28.89
N ALA A 53 47.04 41.18 29.72
CA ALA A 53 47.33 41.52 31.10
C ALA A 53 47.65 43.02 31.22
N VAL A 54 46.90 43.70 32.08
CA VAL A 54 47.19 45.06 32.53
C VAL A 54 47.67 44.92 33.97
N SER A 55 48.97 45.15 34.17
CA SER A 55 49.60 45.39 35.45
C SER A 55 48.95 46.60 36.15
N PRO A 56 48.78 46.60 37.48
CA PRO A 56 48.51 47.82 38.21
C PRO A 56 49.84 48.58 38.37
N VAL A 57 49.99 49.69 37.64
CA VAL A 57 51.09 50.63 37.88
C VAL A 57 50.75 51.45 39.14
N PRO A 58 51.72 51.64 40.05
CA PRO A 58 51.60 52.48 41.22
C PRO A 58 51.78 53.96 40.84
N SER A 59 50.87 54.82 41.28
CA SER A 59 51.10 56.27 41.28
C SER A 59 51.47 56.72 42.68
N ALA A 60 52.78 56.93 42.85
CA ALA A 60 53.38 57.73 43.88
C ALA A 60 53.22 59.22 43.58
N SER A 61 52.99 60.02 44.62
CA SER A 61 53.69 61.29 44.93
C SER A 61 52.97 61.90 46.13
N ALA A 62 53.55 61.85 47.34
CA ALA A 62 54.69 62.63 47.84
C ALA A 62 54.25 64.02 48.33
N THR A 63 54.29 64.20 49.66
CA THR A 63 54.76 65.36 50.47
C THR A 63 54.30 65.07 51.92
N ALA A 64 55.16 64.59 52.83
CA ALA A 64 56.19 65.33 53.57
C ALA A 64 55.61 66.56 54.30
N THR A 65 55.19 66.37 55.55
CA THR A 65 55.40 67.33 56.65
C THR A 65 55.56 66.53 57.93
N GLU A 66 56.81 66.49 58.39
CA GLU A 66 57.14 66.34 59.80
C GLU A 66 56.49 67.51 60.58
N ASP A 67 56.42 67.33 61.90
CA ASP A 67 56.45 68.40 62.89
C ASP A 67 55.11 68.92 63.46
N GLU A 68 55.25 69.29 64.74
CA GLU A 68 54.34 70.04 65.60
C GLU A 68 53.21 69.24 66.28
N GLY A 69 53.50 68.87 67.53
CA GLY A 69 52.52 68.42 68.50
C GLY A 69 51.41 69.45 68.69
N VAL A 70 50.17 69.01 68.57
CA VAL A 70 49.00 69.77 68.98
C VAL A 70 48.24 68.91 69.97
N GLU A 71 48.40 69.29 71.23
CA GLU A 71 47.52 69.08 72.38
C GLU A 71 46.49 67.95 72.24
N GLN A 72 46.81 66.83 72.91
CA GLN A 72 45.79 66.04 73.58
C GLN A 72 45.04 66.96 74.56
N SER A 73 44.08 67.72 74.03
CA SER A 73 42.97 68.24 74.82
C SER A 73 42.28 67.00 75.38
N ALA A 74 42.67 66.65 76.59
CA ALA A 74 41.99 65.71 77.43
C ALA A 74 40.59 66.30 77.66
N TYR A 75 39.67 66.00 76.74
CA TYR A 75 38.24 66.08 76.96
C TYR A 75 37.87 64.95 77.94
N THR A 76 38.46 65.01 79.13
CA THR A 76 38.22 64.14 80.28
C THR A 76 37.17 64.81 81.15
N GLY A 77 36.00 65.01 80.56
CA GLY A 77 34.78 65.34 81.29
C GLY A 77 33.94 64.07 81.46
N PRO A 78 33.17 63.92 82.56
CA PRO A 78 32.20 62.83 82.71
C PRO A 78 31.15 62.78 81.56
N ILE A 79 30.99 63.86 80.80
CA ILE A 79 30.11 63.94 79.62
C ILE A 79 30.76 63.27 78.39
N ALA A 80 32.07 63.44 78.19
CA ALA A 80 32.83 62.84 77.08
C ALA A 80 32.83 61.31 77.11
N THR A 81 32.98 60.77 78.32
CA THR A 81 32.97 59.32 78.57
C THR A 81 31.58 58.73 78.38
N ALA A 82 30.53 59.46 78.75
CA ALA A 82 29.14 59.07 78.49
C ALA A 82 28.79 59.09 76.98
N GLU A 83 29.21 60.10 76.23
CA GLU A 83 29.00 60.14 74.77
C GLU A 83 29.79 59.06 74.04
N TYR A 84 31.04 58.81 74.43
CA TYR A 84 31.86 57.73 73.89
C TYR A 84 31.23 56.35 74.14
N ALA A 85 30.67 56.12 75.34
CA ALA A 85 29.94 54.89 75.65
C ALA A 85 28.68 54.74 74.79
N ARG A 86 27.94 55.82 74.54
CA ARG A 86 26.76 55.83 73.66
C ARG A 86 27.12 55.51 72.21
N LEU A 87 28.15 56.17 71.67
CA LEU A 87 28.65 55.92 70.31
C LEU A 87 29.19 54.49 70.14
N ARG A 88 29.83 53.93 71.18
CA ARG A 88 30.29 52.54 71.17
C ARG A 88 29.12 51.55 71.15
N ALA A 89 28.08 51.80 71.95
CA ALA A 89 26.86 51.00 71.96
C ALA A 89 26.12 51.06 70.61
N GLU A 90 26.04 52.24 70.00
CA GLU A 90 25.48 52.44 68.66
C GLU A 90 26.29 51.71 67.58
N ASN A 91 27.63 51.78 67.63
CA ASN A 91 28.50 51.01 66.74
C ASN A 91 28.31 49.50 66.90
N GLU A 92 28.11 49.00 68.12
CA GLU A 92 27.84 47.59 68.36
C GLU A 92 26.46 47.18 67.82
N ALA A 93 25.45 48.05 67.97
CA ALA A 93 24.11 47.85 67.39
C ALA A 93 24.15 47.83 65.86
N LEU A 94 24.86 48.78 65.22
CA LEU A 94 25.07 48.81 63.77
C LEU A 94 25.82 47.56 63.29
N LYS A 95 26.83 47.08 64.02
CA LYS A 95 27.52 45.83 63.70
C LYS A 95 26.58 44.62 63.74
N LYS A 96 25.70 44.54 64.75
CA LYS A 96 24.66 43.48 64.84
C LYS A 96 23.68 43.59 63.69
N GLN A 97 23.24 44.79 63.32
CA GLN A 97 22.36 45.04 62.18
C GLN A 97 23.02 44.59 60.87
N VAL A 98 24.27 45.00 60.62
CA VAL A 98 25.05 44.57 59.44
C VAL A 98 25.21 43.05 59.40
N HIS A 99 25.48 42.40 60.53
CA HIS A 99 25.58 40.94 60.59
C HIS A 99 24.24 40.26 60.27
N SER A 100 23.12 40.82 60.74
CA SER A 100 21.77 40.33 60.41
C SER A 100 21.43 40.52 58.93
N MET A 101 21.80 41.68 58.34
CA MET A 101 21.62 41.95 56.91
C MET A 101 22.47 41.01 56.06
N LYS A 102 23.74 40.75 56.41
CA LYS A 102 24.58 39.76 55.71
C LYS A 102 24.00 38.34 55.74
N LYS A 103 23.34 37.95 56.84
CA LYS A 103 22.63 36.66 56.92
C LYS A 103 21.42 36.62 55.99
N VAL A 104 20.65 37.71 55.90
CA VAL A 104 19.52 37.83 54.97
C VAL A 104 20.00 37.84 53.52
N GLU A 105 21.04 38.60 53.22
CA GLU A 105 21.68 38.66 51.90
C GLU A 105 22.10 37.27 51.46
N LYS A 106 22.84 36.52 52.27
CA LYS A 106 23.25 35.14 51.95
C LYS A 106 22.06 34.20 51.68
N LYS A 107 20.95 34.36 52.42
CA LYS A 107 19.72 33.60 52.18
C LYS A 107 19.06 33.98 50.86
N GLN A 108 18.99 35.28 50.55
CA GLN A 108 18.46 35.77 49.28
C GLN A 108 19.33 35.34 48.09
N SER A 109 20.67 35.39 48.22
CA SER A 109 21.60 34.90 47.20
C SER A 109 21.35 33.44 46.86
N LYS A 110 21.16 32.59 47.89
CA LYS A 110 20.85 31.17 47.71
C LYS A 110 19.50 30.96 47.02
N ALA A 111 18.47 31.69 47.43
CA ALA A 111 17.13 31.60 46.82
C ALA A 111 17.14 32.05 45.35
N ILE A 112 17.92 33.08 45.00
CA ILE A 112 18.09 33.54 43.62
C ILE A 112 18.79 32.47 42.76
N GLU A 113 19.78 31.77 43.31
CA GLU A 113 20.48 30.70 42.60
C GLU A 113 19.57 29.49 42.37
N GLU A 114 18.81 29.06 43.38
CA GLU A 114 17.79 27.99 43.27
C GLU A 114 16.73 28.34 42.21
N ALA A 115 16.18 29.56 42.24
CA ALA A 115 15.19 30.01 41.25
C ALA A 115 15.76 30.09 39.82
N LYS A 116 17.04 30.47 39.65
CA LYS A 116 17.71 30.44 38.33
C LYS A 116 17.86 29.02 37.81
N GLN A 117 18.22 28.06 38.66
CA GLN A 117 18.32 26.65 38.26
C GLN A 117 16.96 26.11 37.82
N GLU A 118 15.89 26.38 38.58
CA GLU A 118 14.52 26.00 38.21
C GLU A 118 14.08 26.61 36.88
N LEU A 119 14.37 27.91 36.65
CA LEU A 119 14.06 28.58 35.39
C LEU A 119 14.76 27.90 34.20
N THR A 120 16.04 27.54 34.34
CA THR A 120 16.79 26.86 33.28
C THR A 120 16.27 25.45 33.00
N ALA A 121 15.90 24.69 34.05
CA ALA A 121 15.30 23.37 33.92
C ALA A 121 13.93 23.45 33.22
N ALA A 122 13.08 24.39 33.63
CA ALA A 122 11.79 24.63 33.00
C ALA A 122 11.92 25.08 31.53
N HIS A 123 12.90 25.93 31.21
CA HIS A 123 13.16 26.34 29.83
C HIS A 123 13.64 25.19 28.96
N LYS A 124 14.50 24.30 29.48
CA LYS A 124 14.91 23.08 28.79
C LYS A 124 13.71 22.15 28.51
N SER A 125 12.89 21.89 29.53
CA SER A 125 11.69 21.06 29.40
C SER A 125 10.68 21.64 28.40
N LYS A 126 10.43 22.97 28.45
CA LYS A 126 9.57 23.65 27.48
C LYS A 126 10.11 23.54 26.05
N LYS A 127 11.43 23.68 25.87
CA LYS A 127 12.07 23.52 24.55
C LYS A 127 11.86 22.11 24.00
N GLU A 128 12.01 21.09 24.84
CA GLU A 128 11.77 19.68 24.47
C GLU A 128 10.30 19.43 24.11
N GLN A 129 9.35 19.97 24.89
CA GLN A 129 7.91 19.87 24.59
C GLN A 129 7.54 20.55 23.27
N VAL A 130 8.08 21.74 23.00
CA VAL A 130 7.85 22.44 21.71
C VAL A 130 8.37 21.60 20.55
N GLN A 131 9.56 21.00 20.67
CA GLN A 131 10.11 20.12 19.65
C GLN A 131 9.26 18.86 19.43
N GLN A 132 8.70 18.27 20.50
CA GLN A 132 7.78 17.13 20.37
C GLN A 132 6.47 17.51 19.68
N ILE A 133 5.88 18.66 20.04
CA ILE A 133 4.67 19.17 19.40
C ILE A 133 4.91 19.43 17.91
N GLU A 134 6.04 20.00 17.55
CA GLU A 134 6.40 20.26 16.14
C GLU A 134 6.56 18.95 15.34
N LYS A 135 7.19 17.92 15.93
CA LYS A 135 7.25 16.57 15.35
C LYS A 135 5.87 15.94 15.19
N LEU A 136 4.98 16.08 16.16
CA LEU A 136 3.61 15.57 16.06
C LEU A 136 2.79 16.33 15.00
N LYS A 137 2.93 17.65 14.91
CA LYS A 137 2.26 18.48 13.89
C LYS A 137 2.67 18.08 12.47
N THR A 138 3.97 17.87 12.24
CA THR A 138 4.45 17.44 10.92
C THR A 138 3.95 16.04 10.55
N LYS A 139 3.88 15.10 11.52
CA LYS A 139 3.26 13.78 11.30
C LYS A 139 1.75 13.86 11.03
N SER A 140 1.02 14.69 11.79
CA SER A 140 -0.42 14.94 11.57
C SER A 140 -0.67 15.44 10.16
N ARG A 141 0.10 16.44 9.70
CA ARG A 141 -0.06 16.99 8.35
C ARG A 141 0.15 15.94 7.26
N LYS A 142 1.18 15.11 7.37
CA LYS A 142 1.40 13.99 6.42
C LYS A 142 0.26 12.98 6.44
N SER A 143 -0.29 12.69 7.62
CA SER A 143 -1.46 11.81 7.74
C SER A 143 -2.70 12.41 7.10
N GLU A 144 -2.92 13.72 7.25
CA GLU A 144 -4.03 14.46 6.62
C GLU A 144 -3.89 14.46 5.09
N GLU A 145 -2.69 14.68 4.56
CA GLU A 145 -2.39 14.59 3.12
C GLU A 145 -2.69 13.17 2.57
N LEU A 146 -2.27 12.11 3.28
CA LEU A 146 -2.57 10.73 2.90
C LEU A 146 -4.08 10.42 2.93
N LEU A 147 -4.78 10.84 4.00
CA LEU A 147 -6.22 10.63 4.12
C LEU A 147 -6.99 11.37 3.03
N SER A 148 -6.56 12.58 2.68
CA SER A 148 -7.14 13.34 1.56
C SER A 148 -6.94 12.64 0.22
N SER A 149 -5.78 12.00 0.02
CA SER A 149 -5.54 11.19 -1.18
C SER A 149 -6.48 9.98 -1.22
N ILE A 150 -6.53 9.19 -0.15
CA ILE A 150 -7.41 8.01 -0.07
C ILE A 150 -8.87 8.40 -0.33
N GLU A 151 -9.32 9.51 0.27
CA GLU A 151 -10.65 10.06 0.08
C GLU A 151 -10.99 10.30 -1.39
N ALA A 152 -10.09 10.92 -2.16
CA ALA A 152 -10.31 11.19 -3.58
C ALA A 152 -10.47 9.89 -4.40
N HIS A 153 -9.78 8.81 -4.01
CA HIS A 153 -9.83 7.52 -4.72
C HIS A 153 -11.05 6.68 -4.36
N VAL A 154 -11.74 6.96 -3.25
CA VAL A 154 -12.97 6.25 -2.85
C VAL A 154 -14.25 6.99 -3.23
N GLN A 155 -14.13 8.04 -4.06
CA GLN A 155 -15.24 8.78 -4.64
C GLN A 155 -15.56 8.29 -6.04
N CYS A 156 -16.85 8.19 -6.36
CA CYS A 156 -17.32 7.84 -7.69
C CYS A 156 -17.03 8.98 -8.67
N GLN A 157 -16.45 8.67 -9.83
CA GLN A 157 -16.11 9.68 -10.84
C GLN A 157 -17.34 10.28 -11.57
N ILE A 158 -18.55 9.75 -11.34
CA ILE A 158 -19.80 10.26 -11.91
C ILE A 158 -20.49 11.22 -10.93
N CYS A 159 -20.86 10.74 -9.73
CA CYS A 159 -21.59 11.56 -8.75
C CYS A 159 -20.69 12.30 -7.76
N LEU A 160 -19.39 12.00 -7.71
CA LEU A 160 -18.41 12.55 -6.75
C LEU A 160 -18.74 12.25 -5.27
N GLU A 161 -19.63 11.28 -5.01
CA GLU A 161 -19.95 10.79 -3.68
C GLU A 161 -19.13 9.54 -3.32
N TYR A 162 -19.09 9.19 -2.01
CA TYR A 162 -18.40 7.99 -1.55
C TYR A 162 -19.05 6.71 -2.09
N LEU A 163 -18.20 5.77 -2.51
CA LEU A 163 -18.59 4.48 -3.06
C LEU A 163 -19.19 3.53 -2.00
N LEU A 164 -20.47 3.72 -1.64
CA LEU A 164 -21.18 2.86 -0.67
C LEU A 164 -21.71 1.54 -1.28
N LYS A 165 -21.97 1.55 -2.59
CA LYS A 165 -22.32 0.37 -3.40
C LYS A 165 -21.43 0.37 -4.67
N PRO A 166 -20.13 0.12 -4.53
CA PRO A 166 -19.20 0.10 -5.65
C PRO A 166 -19.36 -1.16 -6.48
N PHE A 167 -19.37 -0.97 -7.80
CA PHE A 167 -19.29 -2.04 -8.78
C PHE A 167 -18.12 -1.75 -9.73
N VAL A 168 -17.39 -2.80 -10.09
CA VAL A 168 -16.26 -2.75 -11.02
C VAL A 168 -16.64 -3.28 -12.40
N LEU A 169 -16.10 -2.65 -13.43
CA LEU A 169 -16.21 -3.12 -14.81
C LEU A 169 -15.08 -4.10 -15.11
N SER A 170 -15.39 -5.37 -15.38
CA SER A 170 -14.38 -6.43 -15.57
C SER A 170 -13.43 -6.16 -16.72
N SER A 171 -13.87 -5.44 -17.76
CA SER A 171 -13.04 -5.14 -18.94
C SER A 171 -11.94 -4.10 -18.72
N CYS A 172 -12.06 -3.24 -17.70
CA CYS A 172 -11.10 -2.13 -17.50
C CYS A 172 -10.80 -1.76 -16.05
N GLY A 173 -11.44 -2.39 -15.07
CA GLY A 173 -11.19 -2.16 -13.64
C GLY A 173 -11.74 -0.87 -13.05
N HIS A 174 -12.40 0.00 -13.83
CA HIS A 174 -12.99 1.23 -13.29
C HIS A 174 -14.18 0.95 -12.37
N VAL A 175 -14.29 1.74 -11.29
CA VAL A 175 -15.24 1.54 -10.20
C VAL A 175 -16.20 2.71 -10.05
N TYR A 176 -17.50 2.42 -9.95
CA TYR A 176 -18.55 3.44 -9.82
C TYR A 176 -19.66 2.96 -8.87
N CYS A 177 -20.55 3.88 -8.50
CA CYS A 177 -21.77 3.52 -7.79
C CYS A 177 -22.73 2.75 -8.70
N GLN A 178 -23.45 1.78 -8.12
CA GLN A 178 -24.50 1.01 -8.79
C GLN A 178 -25.45 1.89 -9.62
N GLU A 179 -26.03 2.91 -8.98
CA GLU A 179 -27.02 3.80 -9.61
C GLU A 179 -26.43 4.61 -10.76
N CYS A 180 -25.17 5.03 -10.63
CA CYS A 180 -24.47 5.77 -11.69
C CYS A 180 -24.24 4.90 -12.93
N LEU A 181 -23.84 3.64 -12.75
CA LEU A 181 -23.68 2.70 -13.86
C LEU A 181 -25.00 2.33 -14.51
N GLN A 182 -26.03 2.05 -13.71
CA GLN A 182 -27.37 1.76 -14.23
C GLN A 182 -27.89 2.91 -15.10
N ASN A 183 -27.77 4.15 -14.62
CA ASN A 183 -28.19 5.32 -15.39
C ASN A 183 -27.35 5.50 -16.65
N TRP A 184 -26.02 5.30 -16.55
CA TRP A 184 -25.13 5.41 -17.70
C TRP A 184 -25.49 4.42 -18.81
N PHE A 185 -25.67 3.13 -18.48
CA PHE A 185 -26.00 2.11 -19.48
C PHE A 185 -27.39 2.28 -20.09
N LYS A 186 -28.36 2.82 -19.34
CA LYS A 186 -29.70 3.12 -19.86
C LYS A 186 -29.77 4.37 -20.75
N THR A 187 -28.89 5.35 -20.54
CA THR A 187 -29.01 6.68 -21.19
C THR A 187 -27.95 6.98 -22.22
N ALA A 188 -26.88 6.19 -22.31
CA ALA A 188 -25.87 6.41 -23.33
C ALA A 188 -26.52 6.33 -24.73
N PRO A 189 -26.01 7.00 -25.75
CA PRO A 189 -26.51 6.87 -27.12
C PRO A 189 -26.26 5.46 -27.68
N PRO A 190 -27.09 4.99 -28.62
CA PRO A 190 -26.72 3.92 -29.57
C PRO A 190 -25.37 4.22 -30.20
N SER A 191 -24.55 3.20 -30.42
CA SER A 191 -23.41 3.32 -31.32
C SER A 191 -23.89 3.38 -32.76
N GLU A 192 -23.11 3.99 -33.66
CA GLU A 192 -23.46 4.07 -35.10
C GLU A 192 -23.60 2.67 -35.74
N ASP A 193 -23.02 1.64 -35.12
CA ASP A 193 -23.05 0.24 -35.56
C ASP A 193 -24.27 -0.54 -35.03
N ASP A 194 -25.06 0.03 -34.11
CA ASP A 194 -26.26 -0.63 -33.58
C ASP A 194 -27.45 -0.45 -34.56
N MET A 195 -27.51 -1.29 -35.61
CA MET A 195 -28.56 -1.27 -36.67
C MET A 195 -29.94 -1.82 -36.21
N TYR A 196 -30.37 -1.55 -34.98
CA TYR A 196 -31.65 -2.06 -34.47
C TYR A 196 -32.74 -0.99 -34.47
N ASP A 197 -33.99 -1.40 -34.70
CA ASP A 197 -35.17 -0.55 -34.60
C ASP A 197 -35.35 -0.06 -33.16
N ASP A 198 -35.41 1.26 -32.96
CA ASP A 198 -35.60 1.94 -31.65
C ASP A 198 -36.88 1.49 -30.89
N ASP A 199 -37.79 0.77 -31.56
CA ASP A 199 -39.09 0.32 -31.03
C ASP A 199 -39.03 -1.06 -30.33
N ASP A 200 -37.90 -1.78 -30.37
CA ASP A 200 -37.75 -3.07 -29.69
C ASP A 200 -37.53 -2.90 -28.17
N PRO A 201 -38.42 -3.45 -27.30
CA PRO A 201 -38.28 -3.36 -25.85
C PRO A 201 -36.98 -4.00 -25.31
N ASP A 202 -36.39 -4.97 -26.01
CA ASP A 202 -35.20 -5.72 -25.56
C ASP A 202 -33.88 -5.14 -26.09
N TYR A 203 -33.92 -4.06 -26.87
CA TYR A 203 -32.75 -3.40 -27.45
C TYR A 203 -31.64 -3.09 -26.40
N LEU A 204 -32.03 -2.66 -25.20
CA LEU A 204 -31.07 -2.33 -24.13
C LEU A 204 -30.27 -3.55 -23.63
N LEU A 205 -30.80 -4.77 -23.76
CA LEU A 205 -30.13 -6.00 -23.33
C LEU A 205 -28.96 -6.35 -24.27
N TYR A 206 -29.10 -6.14 -25.57
CA TYR A 206 -28.11 -6.58 -26.57
C TYR A 206 -27.17 -5.47 -27.04
N ARG A 207 -27.61 -4.22 -26.97
CA ARG A 207 -26.83 -3.03 -27.29
C ARG A 207 -25.41 -3.01 -26.69
N SER A 208 -24.43 -2.44 -27.37
CA SER A 208 -23.09 -2.24 -26.80
C SER A 208 -23.06 -1.27 -25.60
N LYS A 209 -22.38 -1.66 -24.51
CA LYS A 209 -22.20 -0.84 -23.29
C LYS A 209 -20.74 -0.41 -23.17
N SER A 210 -20.48 0.81 -22.72
CA SER A 210 -19.11 1.36 -22.62
C SER A 210 -18.80 1.97 -21.26
N CYS A 211 -17.52 1.93 -20.87
CA CYS A 211 -17.05 2.55 -19.63
C CYS A 211 -17.11 4.09 -19.68
N PRO A 212 -17.66 4.77 -18.66
CA PRO A 212 -17.71 6.23 -18.58
C PRO A 212 -16.35 6.94 -18.66
N SER A 213 -15.28 6.31 -18.15
CA SER A 213 -13.95 6.93 -18.08
C SER A 213 -13.06 6.59 -19.28
N CYS A 214 -12.98 5.32 -19.68
CA CYS A 214 -12.05 4.89 -20.74
C CYS A 214 -12.75 4.39 -22.01
N ARG A 215 -14.09 4.36 -22.06
CA ARG A 215 -14.90 3.87 -23.19
C ARG A 215 -14.67 2.41 -23.58
N ALA A 216 -13.93 1.62 -22.80
CA ALA A 216 -13.80 0.18 -22.99
C ALA A 216 -15.18 -0.49 -23.05
N SER A 217 -15.34 -1.46 -23.96
CA SER A 217 -16.58 -2.22 -24.12
C SER A 217 -16.85 -3.06 -22.85
N VAL A 218 -18.10 -3.08 -22.41
CA VAL A 218 -18.58 -3.78 -21.23
C VAL A 218 -19.57 -4.85 -21.67
N ARG A 219 -19.10 -6.08 -21.82
CA ARG A 219 -19.93 -7.24 -22.21
C ARG A 219 -20.57 -7.93 -21.01
N ALA A 220 -19.86 -7.97 -19.88
CA ALA A 220 -20.30 -8.66 -18.67
C ALA A 220 -20.91 -7.72 -17.62
N ARG A 221 -21.76 -8.31 -16.76
CA ARG A 221 -22.38 -7.63 -15.61
C ARG A 221 -21.31 -7.10 -14.65
N PRO A 222 -21.42 -5.84 -14.16
CA PRO A 222 -20.49 -5.31 -13.18
C PRO A 222 -20.49 -6.08 -11.85
N ILE A 223 -19.31 -6.24 -11.25
CA ILE A 223 -19.10 -7.07 -10.05
C ILE A 223 -19.06 -6.18 -8.79
N PRO A 224 -19.76 -6.53 -7.70
CA PRO A 224 -19.70 -5.75 -6.46
C PRO A 224 -18.32 -5.82 -5.79
N LEU A 225 -17.73 -4.66 -5.45
CA LEU A 225 -16.42 -4.57 -4.77
C LEU A 225 -16.57 -4.35 -3.25
N PHE A 226 -16.79 -5.42 -2.49
CA PHE A 226 -17.02 -5.33 -1.04
C PHE A 226 -15.87 -4.71 -0.24
N LEU A 227 -14.62 -4.89 -0.68
CA LEU A 227 -13.46 -4.30 -0.03
C LEU A 227 -13.47 -2.76 -0.12
N VAL A 228 -13.72 -2.23 -1.33
CA VAL A 228 -13.84 -0.78 -1.55
C VAL A 228 -15.00 -0.20 -0.75
N LYS A 229 -16.12 -0.93 -0.67
CA LYS A 229 -17.27 -0.56 0.18
C LYS A 229 -16.87 -0.41 1.65
N ALA A 230 -16.08 -1.34 2.19
CA ALA A 230 -15.62 -1.29 3.57
C ALA A 230 -14.74 -0.05 3.83
N ILE A 231 -13.79 0.23 2.92
CA ILE A 231 -12.89 1.40 3.00
C ILE A 231 -13.67 2.71 2.86
N ALA A 232 -14.53 2.84 1.86
CA ALA A 232 -15.37 4.03 1.68
C ALA A 232 -16.26 4.27 2.91
N SER A 233 -16.80 3.20 3.50
CA SER A 233 -17.62 3.29 4.72
C SER A 233 -16.82 3.75 5.95
N THR A 234 -15.57 3.31 6.11
CA THR A 234 -14.73 3.77 7.23
C THR A 234 -14.34 5.23 7.07
N VAL A 235 -13.99 5.66 5.85
CA VAL A 235 -13.71 7.06 5.52
C VAL A 235 -14.93 7.93 5.78
N ALA A 236 -16.11 7.55 5.27
CA ALA A 236 -17.35 8.30 5.50
C ALA A 236 -17.70 8.42 6.99
N LYS A 237 -17.56 7.33 7.76
CA LYS A 237 -17.79 7.33 9.22
C LYS A 237 -16.83 8.24 9.98
N SER A 238 -15.58 8.37 9.52
CA SER A 238 -14.60 9.23 10.18
C SER A 238 -14.94 10.73 10.08
N LYS A 239 -15.77 11.11 9.09
CA LYS A 239 -16.17 12.52 8.86
C LYS A 239 -17.52 12.89 9.46
N LEU A 240 -18.41 11.91 9.66
CA LEU A 240 -19.72 12.15 10.22
C LEU A 240 -19.64 12.28 11.76
N PRO A 241 -20.39 13.20 12.38
CA PRO A 241 -20.52 13.24 13.82
C PRO A 241 -21.15 11.91 14.33
N PRO A 242 -20.81 11.46 15.55
CA PRO A 242 -21.21 10.14 16.07
C PRO A 242 -22.73 9.90 16.16
N SER A 243 -23.57 10.91 15.89
CA SER A 243 -25.04 10.78 15.87
C SER A 243 -25.64 10.46 14.50
N GLN A 244 -24.88 10.48 13.40
CA GLN A 244 -25.35 10.16 12.05
C GLN A 244 -24.66 8.92 11.48
N ALA A 245 -24.70 7.81 12.23
CA ALA A 245 -24.34 6.52 11.66
C ALA A 245 -25.38 6.16 10.58
N ASN A 246 -24.94 6.12 9.32
CA ASN A 246 -25.76 5.73 8.17
C ASN A 246 -26.54 4.44 8.49
N ARG A 247 -27.87 4.53 8.43
CA ARG A 247 -28.74 3.35 8.42
C ARG A 247 -28.37 2.55 7.19
N ALA A 248 -27.97 1.29 7.38
CA ALA A 248 -27.84 0.37 6.27
C ALA A 248 -29.20 0.26 5.60
N SER A 249 -29.30 0.69 4.33
CA SER A 249 -30.50 0.45 3.54
C SER A 249 -30.72 -1.07 3.46
N PRO A 250 -31.97 -1.55 3.58
CA PRO A 250 -32.27 -2.97 3.37
C PRO A 250 -31.75 -3.41 1.98
N PRO A 251 -31.37 -4.69 1.83
CA PRO A 251 -30.96 -5.22 0.53
C PRO A 251 -32.08 -4.98 -0.48
N PRO A 252 -31.78 -4.47 -1.69
CA PRO A 252 -32.80 -4.40 -2.74
C PRO A 252 -33.30 -5.81 -3.05
N GLU A 253 -34.62 -5.98 -3.10
CA GLU A 253 -35.28 -7.20 -3.57
C GLU A 253 -35.21 -7.21 -5.11
N GLY A 254 -34.17 -7.84 -5.67
CA GLY A 254 -34.05 -8.04 -7.12
C GLY A 254 -32.64 -7.86 -7.67
N ASP A 255 -32.41 -8.40 -8.88
CA ASP A 255 -31.18 -8.22 -9.63
C ASP A 255 -31.05 -6.76 -10.10
N PRO A 256 -30.03 -6.01 -9.67
CA PRO A 256 -29.84 -4.62 -10.09
C PRO A 256 -29.54 -4.47 -11.60
N TRP A 257 -29.19 -5.56 -12.30
CA TRP A 257 -28.82 -5.53 -13.72
C TRP A 257 -29.91 -6.09 -14.65
N ALA A 258 -31.07 -6.45 -14.11
CA ALA A 258 -32.21 -6.91 -14.91
C ALA A 258 -32.62 -5.85 -15.94
N GLY A 259 -32.83 -6.28 -17.19
CA GLY A 259 -33.17 -5.39 -18.31
C GLY A 259 -32.01 -4.54 -18.84
N ILE A 260 -30.76 -4.76 -18.39
CA ILE A 260 -29.55 -4.08 -18.88
C ILE A 260 -28.54 -5.07 -19.44
N PHE A 261 -28.43 -6.25 -18.81
CA PHE A 261 -27.60 -7.35 -19.27
C PHE A 261 -28.42 -8.63 -19.36
N PRO A 262 -28.20 -9.46 -20.39
CA PRO A 262 -28.85 -10.76 -20.49
C PRO A 262 -28.63 -11.58 -19.22
N THR A 263 -29.65 -12.31 -18.81
CA THR A 263 -29.53 -13.38 -17.80
C THR A 263 -28.94 -14.63 -18.45
N LYS A 264 -28.42 -15.54 -17.63
CA LYS A 264 -27.89 -16.82 -18.14
C LYS A 264 -29.00 -17.64 -18.83
N GLU A 265 -30.21 -17.57 -18.28
CA GLU A 265 -31.41 -18.25 -18.81
C GLU A 265 -31.81 -17.66 -20.18
N GLU A 266 -31.82 -16.33 -20.33
CA GLU A 266 -32.12 -15.67 -21.62
C GLU A 266 -31.08 -15.96 -22.72
N LEU A 267 -29.81 -16.18 -22.35
CA LEU A 267 -28.78 -16.59 -23.30
C LEU A 267 -28.99 -18.03 -23.76
N GLU A 268 -29.35 -18.94 -22.84
CA GLU A 268 -29.60 -20.36 -23.14
C GLU A 268 -30.86 -20.56 -24.01
N ASP A 269 -31.88 -19.71 -23.86
CA ASP A 269 -33.12 -19.77 -24.66
C ASP A 269 -32.96 -19.18 -26.08
N SER A 270 -31.99 -18.27 -26.29
CA SER A 270 -31.72 -17.68 -27.62
C SER A 270 -31.09 -18.69 -28.60
N ASP A 271 -30.40 -19.71 -28.09
CA ASP A 271 -29.72 -20.74 -28.88
C ASP A 271 -30.68 -21.87 -29.33
N MET A 272 -31.97 -21.80 -28.96
CA MET A 272 -32.98 -22.83 -29.25
C MET A 272 -33.94 -22.49 -30.40
N PHE A 273 -33.78 -21.36 -31.08
CA PHE A 273 -34.72 -20.88 -32.10
C PHE A 273 -34.26 -21.05 -33.56
N ASP A 274 -33.17 -21.77 -33.82
CA ASP A 274 -32.68 -22.07 -35.17
C ASP A 274 -33.05 -23.49 -35.69
N ASP A 275 -33.86 -24.26 -34.96
CA ASP A 275 -34.20 -25.64 -35.34
C ASP A 275 -35.71 -25.93 -35.34
N ALA A 276 -36.49 -25.12 -36.05
CA ALA A 276 -37.87 -25.46 -36.42
C ALA A 276 -38.42 -24.60 -37.56
N GLU A 277 -38.26 -25.06 -38.80
CA GLU A 277 -39.37 -25.46 -39.70
C GLU A 277 -38.83 -25.68 -41.12
N ASP A 278 -38.40 -26.92 -41.33
CA ASP A 278 -38.35 -27.62 -42.62
C ASP A 278 -39.78 -27.68 -43.20
N ASP A 279 -40.07 -26.77 -44.14
CA ASP A 279 -41.23 -26.89 -45.02
C ASP A 279 -40.69 -27.05 -46.46
N GLU A 280 -40.82 -28.28 -46.94
CA GLU A 280 -40.49 -28.78 -48.26
C GLU A 280 -41.16 -27.94 -49.38
N GLU A 281 -40.52 -27.95 -50.56
CA GLU A 281 -40.97 -27.44 -51.87
C GLU A 281 -40.42 -26.06 -52.27
N ASP A 282 -39.25 -26.03 -52.92
CA ASP A 282 -39.22 -25.72 -54.36
C ASP A 282 -37.85 -25.99 -54.99
N GLU A 283 -37.93 -26.51 -56.21
CA GLU A 283 -36.85 -26.99 -57.07
C GLU A 283 -35.93 -25.85 -57.55
N ASP A 284 -34.66 -26.22 -57.77
CA ASP A 284 -33.67 -25.56 -58.62
C ASP A 284 -33.11 -24.21 -58.15
N GLU A 285 -31.93 -24.22 -57.53
CA GLU A 285 -30.70 -23.60 -58.08
C GLU A 285 -29.52 -23.82 -57.12
N ASP A 286 -28.36 -24.09 -57.73
CA ASP A 286 -27.10 -24.44 -57.08
C ASP A 286 -26.66 -23.39 -56.03
N ASP A 287 -26.61 -23.75 -54.75
CA ASP A 287 -25.81 -23.02 -53.76
C ASP A 287 -25.17 -24.01 -52.78
N GLU A 288 -23.85 -24.01 -52.78
CA GLU A 288 -22.98 -24.87 -51.98
C GLU A 288 -23.13 -24.51 -50.50
N GLU A 289 -23.84 -25.36 -49.75
CA GLU A 289 -23.96 -25.32 -48.30
C GLU A 289 -22.59 -25.46 -47.62
N SER A 290 -22.14 -24.39 -46.96
CA SER A 290 -21.03 -24.43 -46.01
C SER A 290 -21.63 -24.46 -44.60
N ASP A 291 -21.94 -25.66 -44.14
CA ASP A 291 -22.20 -26.01 -42.75
C ASP A 291 -20.92 -25.77 -41.92
N ASP A 292 -20.82 -24.60 -41.27
CA ASP A 292 -19.73 -24.23 -40.36
C ASP A 292 -20.15 -24.41 -38.89
N GLY A 293 -20.59 -25.63 -38.56
CA GLY A 293 -20.61 -26.12 -37.19
C GLY A 293 -19.22 -25.95 -36.57
N PHE A 294 -19.06 -24.90 -35.76
CA PHE A 294 -17.81 -24.52 -35.09
C PHE A 294 -17.45 -25.60 -34.06
N ASP A 295 -16.87 -26.70 -34.52
CA ASP A 295 -16.33 -27.76 -33.68
C ASP A 295 -15.24 -27.15 -32.79
N ALA A 296 -15.36 -27.30 -31.48
CA ALA A 296 -14.38 -26.77 -30.54
C ALA A 296 -12.96 -27.32 -30.79
N GLY A 297 -12.86 -28.47 -31.49
CA GLY A 297 -11.59 -29.00 -32.00
C GLY A 297 -10.90 -28.11 -33.04
N ASP A 298 -11.65 -27.33 -33.82
CA ASP A 298 -11.11 -26.45 -34.89
C ASP A 298 -10.52 -25.15 -34.32
N MET A 299 -10.95 -24.73 -33.13
CA MET A 299 -10.42 -23.54 -32.47
C MET A 299 -8.92 -23.65 -32.16
N TRP A 300 -8.45 -24.86 -31.83
CA TRP A 300 -7.03 -25.10 -31.55
C TRP A 300 -6.23 -25.42 -32.81
N ALA A 301 -6.85 -26.04 -33.82
CA ALA A 301 -6.23 -26.25 -35.13
C ALA A 301 -5.87 -24.91 -35.82
N ALA A 302 -6.66 -23.86 -35.57
CA ALA A 302 -6.41 -22.53 -36.09
C ALA A 302 -5.33 -21.73 -35.34
N LEU A 303 -4.85 -22.20 -34.17
CA LEU A 303 -3.79 -21.53 -33.41
C LEU A 303 -2.43 -22.15 -33.76
N PRO A 304 -1.60 -21.48 -34.57
CA PRO A 304 -0.31 -22.04 -34.98
C PRO A 304 0.53 -22.36 -33.73
N GLY A 305 1.13 -23.56 -33.67
CA GLY A 305 2.11 -23.91 -32.66
C GLY A 305 1.60 -24.63 -31.40
N TYR A 306 0.28 -24.81 -31.21
CA TYR A 306 -0.27 -25.65 -30.15
C TYR A 306 -1.13 -26.78 -30.72
N GLY A 307 -0.47 -27.85 -31.13
CA GLY A 307 -1.09 -29.03 -31.72
C GLY A 307 -0.17 -29.67 -32.75
N THR A 308 -0.48 -30.90 -33.12
CA THR A 308 -0.08 -31.38 -34.45
C THR A 308 -0.98 -30.67 -35.43
N ASP A 309 -0.40 -29.96 -36.38
CA ASP A 309 -1.16 -29.27 -37.42
C ASP A 309 -2.14 -30.29 -38.02
N GLY A 310 -3.39 -29.89 -38.28
CA GLY A 310 -4.43 -30.82 -38.75
C GLY A 310 -4.05 -31.58 -40.02
N ASP A 311 -3.05 -31.07 -40.75
CA ASP A 311 -2.48 -31.63 -41.96
C ASP A 311 -1.31 -32.61 -41.73
N ASP A 312 -0.80 -32.76 -40.50
CA ASP A 312 0.25 -33.72 -40.18
C ASP A 312 -0.31 -35.14 -40.13
N ASP A 313 0.28 -36.04 -40.94
CA ASP A 313 -0.06 -37.46 -40.92
C ASP A 313 0.03 -38.02 -39.49
N PRO A 314 -0.99 -38.78 -39.01
CA PRO A 314 -0.95 -39.38 -37.68
C PRO A 314 0.35 -40.16 -37.48
N TYR A 315 1.07 -39.85 -36.40
CA TYR A 315 2.32 -40.53 -36.06
C TYR A 315 2.09 -42.04 -35.95
N GLU A 316 2.77 -42.83 -36.80
CA GLU A 316 2.60 -44.29 -36.85
C GLU A 316 3.44 -45.05 -35.79
N GLY A 317 4.29 -44.35 -35.03
CA GLY A 317 5.18 -44.95 -34.03
C GLY A 317 4.60 -45.06 -32.62
N ASP A 318 5.41 -45.57 -31.69
CA ASP A 318 5.05 -45.68 -30.28
C ASP A 318 5.29 -44.36 -29.53
N TYR A 319 4.34 -43.99 -28.67
CA TYR A 319 4.52 -42.91 -27.69
C TYR A 319 5.20 -43.44 -26.43
N VAL A 320 6.33 -42.85 -26.04
CA VAL A 320 7.15 -43.27 -24.90
C VAL A 320 7.24 -42.17 -23.84
N SER A 321 7.66 -42.53 -22.63
CA SER A 321 7.84 -41.54 -21.57
C SER A 321 9.00 -40.58 -21.92
N PRO A 322 8.80 -39.26 -21.74
CA PRO A 322 9.85 -38.28 -22.01
C PRO A 322 11.05 -38.54 -21.12
N ARG A 323 12.23 -38.19 -21.63
CA ARG A 323 13.48 -38.23 -20.87
C ARG A 323 13.86 -36.82 -20.45
N TRP A 324 14.78 -36.75 -19.49
CA TRP A 324 15.37 -35.49 -19.09
C TRP A 324 15.94 -34.76 -20.31
N ALA A 325 15.67 -33.46 -20.40
CA ALA A 325 16.22 -32.57 -21.42
C ALA A 325 16.81 -31.32 -20.74
N PRO A 326 17.87 -30.71 -21.31
CA PRO A 326 18.44 -29.48 -20.77
C PRO A 326 17.46 -28.30 -20.94
N PRO A 327 17.57 -27.24 -20.12
CA PRO A 327 16.75 -26.04 -20.28
C PRO A 327 16.93 -25.40 -21.66
N THR A 328 15.84 -24.94 -22.28
CA THR A 328 15.83 -24.39 -23.64
C THR A 328 15.94 -22.86 -23.70
N VAL A 329 15.69 -22.17 -22.58
CA VAL A 329 15.67 -20.71 -22.51
C VAL A 329 16.85 -20.20 -21.72
N TYR A 330 17.70 -19.38 -22.37
CA TYR A 330 18.76 -18.66 -21.67
C TYR A 330 18.15 -17.47 -20.92
N ILE A 331 18.41 -17.41 -19.62
CA ILE A 331 17.94 -16.34 -18.75
C ILE A 331 19.11 -15.82 -17.94
N ASP A 332 19.41 -14.53 -18.13
CA ASP A 332 20.29 -13.80 -17.24
C ASP A 332 19.55 -13.51 -15.93
N PRO A 333 20.03 -13.99 -14.77
CA PRO A 333 19.45 -13.65 -13.48
C PRO A 333 19.38 -12.14 -13.21
N GLU A 334 20.24 -11.32 -13.84
CA GLU A 334 20.25 -9.87 -13.65
C GLU A 334 19.08 -9.15 -14.36
N ASP A 335 18.51 -9.75 -15.41
CA ASP A 335 17.37 -9.17 -16.15
C ASP A 335 16.05 -9.24 -15.36
N TYR A 336 16.02 -10.07 -14.32
CA TYR A 336 14.87 -10.30 -13.46
C TYR A 336 15.12 -9.69 -12.08
N ASP A 337 14.53 -8.51 -11.82
CA ASP A 337 14.54 -7.84 -10.51
C ASP A 337 13.59 -8.55 -9.51
N ILE A 338 13.71 -9.86 -9.42
CA ILE A 338 12.91 -10.70 -8.54
C ILE A 338 13.77 -11.06 -7.34
N ALA A 339 13.97 -10.09 -6.45
CA ALA A 339 14.67 -10.30 -5.17
C ALA A 339 13.99 -11.36 -4.27
N ASP A 340 12.77 -11.81 -4.63
CA ASP A 340 11.94 -12.74 -3.88
C ASP A 340 11.57 -14.03 -4.65
N ALA A 341 12.05 -14.25 -5.88
CA ALA A 341 11.80 -15.52 -6.58
C ALA A 341 12.64 -16.61 -5.93
N ASP A 342 12.02 -17.77 -5.72
CA ASP A 342 12.73 -18.97 -5.32
C ASP A 342 13.58 -19.51 -6.48
N ASP A 343 14.66 -20.22 -6.14
CA ASP A 343 15.52 -20.88 -7.12
C ASP A 343 14.71 -21.87 -8.01
N ASP A 344 13.60 -22.37 -7.48
CA ASP A 344 12.66 -23.26 -8.17
C ASP A 344 11.91 -22.55 -9.31
N ALA A 345 11.46 -21.30 -9.13
CA ALA A 345 10.87 -20.53 -10.22
C ALA A 345 11.88 -20.31 -11.35
N PHE A 346 13.14 -19.98 -11.05
CA PHE A 346 14.16 -19.81 -12.09
C PHE A 346 14.40 -21.09 -12.90
N ASN A 347 14.37 -22.26 -12.26
CA ASN A 347 14.47 -23.54 -12.95
C ASN A 347 13.29 -23.78 -13.91
N LEU A 348 12.08 -23.37 -13.53
CA LEU A 348 10.90 -23.46 -14.38
C LEU A 348 10.95 -22.49 -15.57
N ILE A 349 11.36 -21.23 -15.34
CA ILE A 349 11.39 -20.23 -16.41
C ILE A 349 12.47 -20.56 -17.46
N ARG A 350 13.64 -21.06 -17.05
CA ARG A 350 14.67 -21.55 -17.98
C ARG A 350 14.19 -22.71 -18.87
N ARG A 351 13.14 -23.39 -18.44
CA ARG A 351 12.50 -24.50 -19.16
C ARG A 351 11.24 -24.08 -19.91
N GLY A 352 11.01 -22.78 -20.06
CA GLY A 352 9.94 -22.20 -20.87
C GLY A 352 8.61 -21.96 -20.15
N ALA A 353 8.52 -22.19 -18.83
CA ALA A 353 7.33 -21.79 -18.08
C ALA A 353 7.31 -20.27 -17.84
N THR A 354 6.14 -19.64 -17.92
CA THR A 354 6.00 -18.22 -17.54
C THR A 354 5.72 -18.09 -16.04
N LEU A 355 6.00 -16.92 -15.45
CA LEU A 355 5.61 -16.63 -14.06
C LEU A 355 4.10 -16.81 -13.83
N GLY A 356 3.29 -16.42 -14.83
CA GLY A 356 1.84 -16.63 -14.79
C GLY A 356 1.47 -18.11 -14.67
N MET A 357 2.14 -18.98 -15.44
CA MET A 357 1.92 -20.42 -15.35
C MET A 357 2.30 -20.98 -13.97
N ILE A 358 3.46 -20.57 -13.44
CA ILE A 358 3.96 -21.02 -12.14
C ILE A 358 2.96 -20.69 -11.04
N ASP A 359 2.47 -19.45 -11.01
CA ASP A 359 1.54 -18.99 -10.00
C ASP A 359 0.12 -19.58 -10.17
N MET A 360 -0.41 -19.59 -11.40
CA MET A 360 -1.81 -19.99 -11.65
C MET A 360 -2.00 -21.51 -11.55
N TYR A 361 -1.05 -22.29 -12.03
CA TYR A 361 -1.14 -23.76 -12.06
C TYR A 361 -0.26 -24.41 -11.01
N GLY A 362 0.31 -23.64 -10.08
CA GLY A 362 1.17 -24.15 -9.01
C GLY A 362 2.31 -25.01 -9.55
N MET A 363 2.97 -24.57 -10.62
CA MET A 363 3.96 -25.40 -11.30
C MET A 363 5.18 -25.64 -10.41
N GLN A 364 5.70 -26.86 -10.49
CA GLN A 364 6.89 -27.28 -9.75
C GLN A 364 7.82 -28.02 -10.68
N TYR A 365 9.12 -27.91 -10.42
CA TYR A 365 10.14 -28.67 -11.15
C TYR A 365 10.79 -29.70 -10.23
N SER A 366 10.91 -30.92 -10.73
CA SER A 366 11.70 -31.98 -10.12
C SER A 366 12.58 -32.62 -11.18
N HIS A 367 13.83 -32.90 -10.84
CA HIS A 367 14.76 -33.53 -11.79
C HIS A 367 14.24 -34.89 -12.31
N ASP A 368 13.64 -35.69 -11.42
CA ASP A 368 13.16 -37.05 -11.72
C ASP A 368 11.85 -37.09 -12.52
N HIS A 369 11.01 -36.05 -12.38
CA HIS A 369 9.65 -36.04 -12.93
C HIS A 369 9.38 -34.93 -13.94
N GLY A 370 10.34 -34.02 -14.13
CA GLY A 370 10.19 -32.84 -14.97
C GLY A 370 9.30 -31.78 -14.32
N ILE A 371 8.56 -31.06 -15.18
CA ILE A 371 7.64 -29.99 -14.83
C ILE A 371 6.28 -30.59 -14.53
N THR A 372 5.75 -30.26 -13.36
CA THR A 372 4.41 -30.67 -12.92
C THR A 372 3.52 -29.46 -12.76
N ALA A 373 2.26 -29.57 -13.18
CA ALA A 373 1.24 -28.55 -13.02
C ALA A 373 0.00 -29.13 -12.31
N ILE A 374 -0.72 -28.28 -11.57
CA ILE A 374 -1.96 -28.63 -10.89
C ILE A 374 -3.12 -28.00 -11.67
N LEU A 375 -4.03 -28.85 -12.15
CA LEU A 375 -5.27 -28.46 -12.80
C LEU A 375 -6.41 -28.35 -11.79
N ASP A 376 -7.54 -27.81 -12.25
CA ASP A 376 -8.78 -27.76 -11.49
C ASP A 376 -9.18 -29.15 -10.96
N GLY A 377 -9.67 -29.16 -9.73
CA GLY A 377 -10.00 -30.40 -9.00
C GLY A 377 -8.81 -31.10 -8.34
N GLY A 378 -7.60 -30.52 -8.40
CA GLY A 378 -6.41 -31.07 -7.76
C GLY A 378 -5.78 -32.23 -8.54
N ASN A 379 -6.04 -32.29 -9.85
CA ASN A 379 -5.41 -33.23 -10.76
C ASN A 379 -4.00 -32.74 -11.10
N THR A 380 -3.05 -33.67 -11.26
CA THR A 380 -1.65 -33.31 -11.51
C THR A 380 -1.24 -33.75 -12.91
N VAL A 381 -0.59 -32.87 -13.65
CA VAL A 381 -0.14 -33.13 -15.01
C VAL A 381 1.37 -32.99 -15.08
N TYR A 382 2.03 -33.97 -15.68
CA TYR A 382 3.47 -34.02 -15.92
C TYR A 382 3.73 -33.67 -17.38
N LEU A 383 4.32 -32.49 -17.62
CA LEU A 383 4.41 -31.86 -18.95
C LEU A 383 5.69 -32.22 -19.72
N GLY A 384 6.63 -32.92 -19.07
CA GLY A 384 7.98 -33.19 -19.58
C GLY A 384 9.01 -32.26 -18.93
N TRP A 385 10.16 -32.07 -19.56
CA TRP A 385 11.26 -31.26 -18.99
C TRP A 385 11.34 -29.85 -19.53
N ASN A 386 10.72 -29.57 -20.68
CA ASN A 386 10.67 -28.24 -21.27
C ASN A 386 9.26 -27.98 -21.82
N ILE A 387 8.87 -26.71 -21.76
CA ILE A 387 7.64 -26.18 -22.34
C ILE A 387 8.05 -25.24 -23.47
N THR A 388 7.38 -25.37 -24.61
CA THR A 388 7.54 -24.44 -25.72
C THR A 388 6.23 -23.69 -25.86
N LEU A 389 6.28 -22.37 -25.66
CA LEU A 389 5.12 -21.51 -25.80
C LEU A 389 5.12 -20.85 -27.17
N HIS A 390 3.92 -20.62 -27.68
CA HIS A 390 3.70 -19.81 -28.86
C HIS A 390 4.00 -18.33 -28.55
N GLU A 391 4.51 -17.58 -29.53
CA GLU A 391 4.95 -16.19 -29.37
C GLU A 391 3.85 -15.26 -28.81
N ASN A 392 2.57 -15.58 -29.06
CA ASN A 392 1.43 -14.80 -28.58
C ASN A 392 0.89 -15.23 -27.20
N ASP A 393 1.39 -16.33 -26.62
CA ASP A 393 0.91 -16.87 -25.35
C ASP A 393 1.83 -16.50 -24.19
N TYR A 394 1.88 -15.20 -23.91
CA TYR A 394 2.74 -14.62 -22.88
C TYR A 394 2.41 -15.08 -21.45
N LEU A 395 1.18 -15.56 -21.21
CA LEU A 395 0.72 -16.03 -19.91
C LEU A 395 0.74 -17.56 -19.77
N GLY A 396 0.85 -18.29 -20.88
CA GLY A 396 0.79 -19.76 -20.91
C GLY A 396 -0.61 -20.32 -20.66
N GLU A 397 -1.65 -19.49 -20.73
CA GLU A 397 -3.04 -19.91 -20.54
C GLU A 397 -3.52 -20.75 -21.72
N LEU A 398 -3.13 -20.37 -22.94
CA LEU A 398 -3.51 -21.09 -24.16
C LEU A 398 -2.83 -22.45 -24.19
N TYR A 399 -1.56 -22.53 -23.83
CA TYR A 399 -0.86 -23.80 -23.67
C TYR A 399 -1.56 -24.74 -22.67
N MET A 400 -1.95 -24.24 -21.49
CA MET A 400 -2.59 -25.08 -20.47
C MET A 400 -4.01 -25.48 -20.82
N ALA A 401 -4.75 -24.63 -21.55
CA ALA A 401 -6.05 -24.99 -22.11
C ALA A 401 -5.92 -26.05 -23.21
N TRP A 402 -4.93 -25.92 -24.10
CA TRP A 402 -4.57 -26.93 -25.08
C TRP A 402 -4.22 -28.27 -24.42
N VAL A 403 -3.39 -28.27 -23.37
CA VAL A 403 -3.05 -29.49 -22.60
C VAL A 403 -4.31 -30.20 -22.09
N GLN A 404 -5.29 -29.46 -21.56
CA GLN A 404 -6.54 -30.06 -21.07
C GLN A 404 -7.38 -30.68 -22.21
N SER A 405 -7.43 -30.02 -23.37
CA SER A 405 -8.10 -30.56 -24.55
C SER A 405 -7.38 -31.81 -25.05
N ASP A 406 -6.05 -31.75 -25.23
CA ASP A 406 -5.24 -32.85 -25.78
C ASP A 406 -5.28 -34.10 -24.90
N ILE A 407 -5.38 -33.97 -23.56
CA ILE A 407 -5.62 -35.10 -22.64
C ILE A 407 -6.92 -35.84 -22.97
N THR A 408 -7.96 -35.11 -23.38
CA THR A 408 -9.29 -35.64 -23.67
C THR A 408 -9.40 -36.15 -25.10
N ASP A 409 -8.86 -35.37 -26.04
CA ASP A 409 -9.01 -35.59 -27.48
C ASP A 409 -8.03 -36.63 -28.01
N ARG A 410 -6.83 -36.70 -27.42
CA ARG A 410 -5.74 -37.62 -27.84
C ARG A 410 -5.16 -38.36 -26.64
N PRO A 411 -5.94 -39.23 -25.99
CA PRO A 411 -5.50 -39.94 -24.78
C PRO A 411 -4.32 -40.90 -25.01
N ASP A 412 -4.02 -41.27 -26.27
CA ASP A 412 -2.84 -42.05 -26.67
C ASP A 412 -1.52 -41.30 -26.39
N ARG A 413 -1.54 -39.96 -26.36
CA ARG A 413 -0.39 -39.11 -26.00
C ARG A 413 -0.18 -38.98 -24.50
N TRP A 414 -1.03 -39.60 -23.69
CA TRP A 414 -1.04 -39.41 -22.24
C TRP A 414 -1.13 -40.74 -21.49
N ARG A 415 -0.26 -40.94 -20.52
CA ARG A 415 -0.43 -42.02 -19.54
C ARG A 415 -1.22 -41.50 -18.33
N ILE A 416 -2.50 -41.81 -18.28
CA ILE A 416 -3.41 -41.37 -17.22
C ILE A 416 -3.50 -42.43 -16.11
N VAL A 417 -3.28 -42.02 -14.86
CA VAL A 417 -3.37 -42.85 -13.66
C VAL A 417 -4.44 -42.27 -12.73
N HIS A 418 -5.51 -43.03 -12.50
CA HIS A 418 -6.61 -42.59 -11.63
C HIS A 418 -6.38 -43.00 -10.17
N ASN A 419 -6.57 -42.04 -9.26
CA ASN A 419 -6.59 -42.29 -7.82
C ASN A 419 -8.03 -42.30 -7.31
N TYR A 420 -8.62 -43.50 -7.24
CA TYR A 420 -10.02 -43.68 -6.81
C TYR A 420 -10.30 -43.21 -5.38
N ARG A 421 -9.29 -43.05 -4.53
CA ARG A 421 -9.48 -42.65 -3.13
C ARG A 421 -9.68 -41.14 -2.99
N THR A 422 -8.91 -40.36 -3.76
CA THR A 422 -8.97 -38.89 -3.76
C THR A 422 -9.90 -38.34 -4.83
N GLN A 423 -10.38 -39.19 -5.74
CA GLN A 423 -11.10 -38.79 -6.95
C GLN A 423 -10.28 -37.84 -7.83
N THR A 424 -8.95 -37.94 -7.76
CA THR A 424 -8.03 -37.19 -8.60
C THR A 424 -7.37 -38.13 -9.61
N TRP A 425 -6.78 -37.57 -10.65
CA TRP A 425 -5.97 -38.29 -11.61
C TRP A 425 -4.65 -37.59 -11.87
N GLU A 426 -3.68 -38.38 -12.35
CA GLU A 426 -2.36 -37.92 -12.78
C GLU A 426 -2.20 -38.25 -14.26
N ALA A 427 -1.87 -37.26 -15.10
CA ALA A 427 -1.59 -37.49 -16.52
C ALA A 427 -0.12 -37.21 -16.82
N TRP A 428 0.54 -38.16 -17.48
CA TRP A 428 1.93 -38.03 -17.91
C TRP A 428 1.97 -37.86 -19.42
N ARG A 429 2.48 -36.72 -19.89
CA ARG A 429 2.69 -36.47 -21.32
C ARG A 429 3.68 -37.49 -21.86
N LEU A 430 3.34 -38.14 -22.96
CA LEU A 430 4.22 -39.01 -23.73
C LEU A 430 4.75 -38.24 -24.94
N VAL A 431 5.89 -38.68 -25.47
CA VAL A 431 6.52 -38.10 -26.66
C VAL A 431 6.74 -39.21 -27.71
N PRO A 432 6.70 -38.89 -29.00
CA PRO A 432 7.08 -39.82 -30.07
C PRO A 432 8.46 -40.45 -29.80
N GLU A 433 8.63 -41.76 -30.04
CA GLU A 433 9.89 -42.48 -29.77
C GLU A 433 11.09 -41.89 -30.53
N ASP A 434 10.87 -41.42 -31.75
CA ASP A 434 11.88 -40.81 -32.62
C ASP A 434 12.30 -39.40 -32.20
N GLU A 435 11.50 -38.70 -31.39
CA GLU A 435 11.86 -37.41 -30.80
C GLU A 435 12.70 -37.53 -29.52
N VAL A 436 12.85 -38.74 -28.96
CA VAL A 436 13.60 -38.94 -27.72
C VAL A 436 15.11 -38.86 -27.96
N GLU A 437 15.66 -37.68 -27.78
CA GLU A 437 17.10 -37.47 -27.75
C GLU A 437 17.75 -38.12 -26.52
N GLN A 438 18.94 -38.71 -26.71
CA GLN A 438 19.77 -39.23 -25.63
C GLN A 438 20.81 -38.20 -25.22
N TYR A 439 20.64 -37.64 -24.02
CA TYR A 439 21.64 -36.76 -23.41
C TYR A 439 22.60 -37.57 -22.54
N ASP A 440 23.90 -37.32 -22.70
CA ASP A 440 24.97 -38.04 -22.00
C ASP A 440 25.07 -37.72 -20.50
N THR A 441 24.52 -36.57 -20.09
CA THR A 441 24.53 -36.11 -18.70
C THR A 441 23.15 -35.59 -18.30
N SER A 442 22.71 -35.91 -17.09
CA SER A 442 21.50 -35.34 -16.48
C SER A 442 21.81 -34.20 -15.50
N ASP A 443 23.07 -33.78 -15.39
CA ASP A 443 23.45 -32.74 -14.44
C ASP A 443 23.10 -31.35 -15.01
N THR A 444 21.94 -30.82 -14.61
CA THR A 444 21.41 -29.51 -15.05
C THR A 444 22.31 -28.34 -14.70
N GLU A 445 23.13 -28.43 -13.65
CA GLU A 445 23.95 -27.30 -13.18
C GLU A 445 25.24 -27.14 -14.00
N ALA A 446 25.73 -28.20 -14.63
CA ALA A 446 26.96 -28.17 -15.40
C ALA A 446 26.83 -27.48 -16.78
N TRP A 447 25.61 -27.35 -17.30
CA TRP A 447 25.35 -26.87 -18.67
C TRP A 447 25.49 -25.35 -18.86
N ILE A 448 25.37 -24.55 -17.80
CA ILE A 448 25.37 -23.08 -17.94
C ILE A 448 26.79 -22.50 -17.81
N GLY A 449 27.78 -23.30 -17.41
CA GLY A 449 29.12 -22.80 -17.06
C GLY A 449 30.26 -23.10 -18.04
N SER A 450 30.04 -23.85 -19.13
CA SER A 450 31.15 -24.40 -19.92
C SER A 450 31.44 -23.74 -21.27
N ASP A 451 30.54 -22.92 -21.83
CA ASP A 451 30.63 -22.54 -23.26
C ASP A 451 31.29 -21.17 -23.53
N ASP A 452 31.79 -20.47 -22.52
CA ASP A 452 32.36 -19.11 -22.65
C ASP A 452 33.91 -19.02 -22.60
N GLU A 453 34.65 -20.11 -22.83
CA GLU A 453 36.14 -20.09 -22.78
C GLU A 453 36.90 -20.42 -24.09
N ASP A 454 36.27 -20.44 -25.27
CA ASP A 454 37.00 -20.60 -26.56
C ASP A 454 36.88 -19.44 -27.57
#